data_AF-A0A919CJ89-F1
#
_entry.id   AF-A0A919CJ89-F1
#
_cell.length_a   1.000
_cell.length_b   1.000
_cell.length_c   1.000
_cell.angle_alpha   90.00
_cell.angle_beta   90.00
_cell.angle_gamma   90.00
#
_symmetry.space_group_name_H-M   'P 1'
#
loop_
_entity.id
_entity.type
_entity.pdbx_description
1 polymer ?
#
loop_
_entity_poly.entity_id
_entity_poly.type
_entity_poly.pdbx_seq_one_letter_code
_entity_poly.pdbx_strand_id
1 'polypeptide(L)' 'MSNTARVLALLVSAAMFVFSSWVYINTGDWVAAFFALASVAYAFFFFSFGGGFRGS' A
#
# COMPACT_ATOMS: atom_id res chain seq x y z
N MET A 1 7.56 -15.56 3.79
CA MET A 1 6.16 -15.21 4.12
C MET A 1 5.23 -16.16 3.37
N SER A 2 4.16 -16.66 4.01
CA SER A 2 3.20 -17.53 3.31
C SER A 2 2.40 -16.73 2.27
N ASN A 3 2.00 -17.39 1.18
CA ASN A 3 1.22 -16.73 0.11
C ASN A 3 -0.07 -16.10 0.66
N THR A 4 -0.72 -16.76 1.62
CA THR A 4 -1.92 -16.25 2.30
C THR A 4 -1.63 -14.96 3.07
N ALA A 5 -0.52 -14.89 3.81
CA ALA A 5 -0.12 -13.67 4.52
C ALA A 5 0.17 -12.51 3.54
N ARG A 6 0.74 -12.81 2.37
CA ARG A 6 1.01 -11.81 1.33
C ARG A 6 -0.27 -11.24 0.71
N VAL A 7 -1.25 -12.11 0.42
CA VAL A 7 -2.56 -11.69 -0.11
C VAL A 7 -3.32 -10.88 0.91
N LEU A 8 -3.32 -11.28 2.18
CA LEU A 8 -3.96 -10.52 3.26
C LEU A 8 -3.31 -9.14 3.43
N ALA A 9 -1.98 -9.05 3.37
CA ALA A 9 -1.28 -7.77 3.43
C ALA A 9 -1.65 -6.84 2.26
N LEU A 10 -1.79 -7.40 1.04
CA LEU A 10 -2.22 -6.62 -0.13
C LEU A 10 -3.66 -6.11 0.02
N LEU A 11 -4.58 -6.95 0.49
CA LEU A 11 -5.98 -6.55 0.72
C LEU A 11 -6.09 -5.45 1.77
N VAL A 12 -5.36 -5.57 2.88
CA VAL A 12 -5.35 -4.55 3.95
C VAL A 12 -4.76 -3.23 3.43
N SER A 13 -3.68 -3.28 2.66
CA SER A 13 -3.06 -2.08 2.10
C SER A 13 -3.98 -1.38 1.10
N ALA A 14 -4.66 -2.13 0.23
CA ALA A 14 -5.64 -1.59 -0.70
C ALA A 14 -6.82 -0.92 0.02
N ALA A 15 -7.35 -1.56 1.07
CA ALA A 15 -8.42 -0.97 1.88
C ALA A 15 -7.99 0.35 2.55
N MET A 16 -6.76 0.39 3.10
CA MET A 16 -6.20 1.60 3.69
C MET A 16 -6.03 2.73 2.67
N PHE A 17 -5.59 2.41 1.46
CA PHE A 17 -5.43 3.38 0.38
C PHE A 17 -6.76 4.01 -0.06
N VAL A 18 -7.79 3.18 -0.25
CA VAL A 18 -9.14 3.65 -0.63
C VAL A 18 -9.74 4.50 0.48
N PHE A 19 -9.62 4.07 1.74
CA PHE A 19 -10.11 4.82 2.90
C PHE A 19 -9.41 6.18 3.02
N SER A 20 -8.09 6.21 2.91
CA SER A 20 -7.30 7.45 2.95
C SER A 20 -7.67 8.41 1.81
N SER A 21 -7.84 7.90 0.59
CA SER A 21 -8.28 8.70 -0.56
C SER A 21 -9.67 9.28 -0.36
N TRP A 22 -10.60 8.50 0.22
CA TRP A 22 -11.94 8.97 0.56
C TRP A 22 -11.91 10.08 1.62
N VAL A 23 -11.10 9.93 2.67
CA VAL A 23 -10.91 10.99 3.69
C VAL A 23 -10.32 12.26 3.07
N TYR A 24 -9.34 12.14 2.16
CA TYR A 24 -8.77 13.30 1.47
C TYR A 24 -9.84 14.10 0.70
N ILE A 25 -10.72 13.41 -0.04
CA ILE A 25 -11.76 14.04 -0.84
C ILE A 25 -12.84 14.70 0.03
N ASN A 26 -13.23 14.08 1.14
CA ASN A 26 -14.32 14.60 1.99
C ASN A 26 -13.86 15.68 2.97
N THR A 27 -12.64 15.57 3.51
CA THR A 27 -12.17 16.41 4.62
C THR A 27 -11.12 17.42 4.17
N GLY A 28 -10.49 17.22 3.01
CA GLY A 28 -9.41 18.09 2.52
C GLY A 28 -8.12 18.02 3.34
N ASP A 29 -7.96 16.99 4.18
CA ASP A 29 -6.80 16.85 5.05
C ASP A 29 -5.56 16.42 4.26
N TRP A 30 -4.50 17.24 4.33
CA TRP A 30 -3.23 16.99 3.65
C TRP A 30 -2.53 15.73 4.17
N VAL A 31 -2.77 15.31 5.42
CA VAL A 31 -2.17 14.09 6.00
C VAL A 31 -2.65 12.84 5.26
N ALA A 32 -3.91 12.82 4.81
CA ALA A 32 -4.44 11.71 4.02
C ALA A 32 -3.72 11.59 2.67
N ALA A 33 -3.36 12.71 2.03
CA ALA A 33 -2.56 12.66 0.80
C ALA A 33 -1.17 12.05 1.02
N PHE A 34 -0.50 12.33 2.15
CA PHE A 34 0.78 11.68 2.48
C PHE A 34 0.62 10.18 2.72
N PHE A 35 -0.47 9.76 3.37
CA PHE A 35 -0.74 8.34 3.58
C PHE A 35 -1.00 7.60 2.27
N ALA A 36 -1.78 8.20 1.36
CA ALA A 36 -2.00 7.68 0.03
C ALA A 36 -0.68 7.58 -0.77
N LEU A 37 0.15 8.63 -0.73
CA LEU A 37 1.45 8.66 -1.39
C LEU A 37 2.40 7.59 -0.83
N ALA A 38 2.49 7.47 0.50
CA ALA A 38 3.33 6.48 1.17
C ALA A 38 2.87 5.05 0.87
N SER A 39 1.55 4.81 0.82
CA SER A 39 0.98 3.51 0.46
C SER A 39 1.35 3.10 -0.97
N VAL A 40 1.26 4.02 -1.94
CA VAL A 40 1.67 3.76 -3.34
C VAL A 40 3.17 3.51 -3.42
N ALA A 41 3.99 4.32 -2.73
CA ALA A 41 5.43 4.14 -2.70
C ALA A 41 5.83 2.78 -2.09
N TYR A 42 5.18 2.37 -1.00
CA TYR A 42 5.40 1.07 -0.38
C TYR A 42 4.96 -0.08 -1.30
N ALA A 43 3.79 0.03 -1.94
CA ALA A 43 3.34 -0.97 -2.91
C ALA A 43 4.34 -1.12 -4.06
N PHE A 44 4.78 -0.01 -4.65
CA PHE A 44 5.76 -0.01 -5.72
C PHE A 44 7.09 -0.62 -5.27
N PHE A 45 7.61 -0.24 -4.11
CA PHE A 45 8.84 -0.81 -3.57
C PHE A 45 8.68 -2.30 -3.26
N PHE A 46 7.56 -2.73 -2.69
CA PHE A 46 7.28 -4.13 -2.39
C PHE A 46 7.15 -5.00 -3.64
N PHE A 47 6.52 -4.49 -4.70
CA PHE A 47 6.44 -5.20 -5.99
C PHE A 47 7.78 -5.18 -6.74
N SER A 48 8.52 -4.07 -6.71
CA SER A 48 9.78 -3.90 -7.44
C SER A 48 10.97 -4.57 -6.76
N PHE A 49 11.02 -4.61 -5.42
CA PHE A 49 12.12 -5.21 -4.64
C PHE A 49 11.75 -6.54 -3.99
N GLY A 50 10.47 -6.78 -3.68
CA GLY A 50 10.01 -8.05 -3.11
C GLY A 50 9.91 -9.22 -4.12
N GLY A 51 10.31 -9.00 -5.37
CA GLY A 51 10.52 -10.02 -6.40
C GLY A 51 11.99 -10.48 -6.55
N GLY A 52 12.94 -9.80 -5.91
CA GLY A 52 14.39 -9.98 -6.13
C GLY A 52 15.11 -11.02 -5.27
N PHE A 53 14.45 -11.69 -4.32
CA PHE A 53 15.07 -12.74 -3.48
C PHE A 53 14.73 -14.16 -3.99
N ARG A 54 14.76 -14.35 -5.31
CA ARG A 54 14.74 -15.66 -5.98
C ARG A 54 15.73 -15.61 -7.14
N GLY A 55 16.99 -15.95 -6.88
CA GLY A 55 17.99 -16.03 -7.95
C GLY A 55 19.44 -15.93 -7.47
N SER A 56 19.87 -16.86 -6.63
CA SER A 56 21.26 -17.36 -6.53
C SER A 56 21.28 -18.55 -5.58
#